data_AF-G0UZE4-F1
#
_entry.id   AF-G0UZE4-F1
#
_cell.length_a   1.000
_cell.length_b   1.000
_cell.length_c   1.000
_cell.angle_alpha   90.00
_cell.angle_beta   90.00
_cell.angle_gamma   90.00
#
_symmetry.space_group_name_H-M   'P 1'
#
loop_
_entity.id
_entity.type
_entity.pdbx_description
1 polymer ?
#
loop_
_entity_poly.entity_id
_entity_poly.type
_entity_poly.pdbx_seq_one_letter_code
_entity_poly.pdbx_strand_id
1 'polypeptide(L)'
;MGTLRFPAVAAWWFLLTAPVVVLDAFFVLTRSDSRGMEHPFGKVWVLRPWTLYAKYDMRYAPNDDAFVVAQSWVNLLEVALGLAAVVLSAGRRTECALKVAVCVSVMTLGKTVLYFVMDVVEKGKYTNHVRWLDKVFMVIMPSLLWIAVPALIAFKCLQCLAPVALPVASVHMARKHA
;
A
#
# COMPACT_ATOMS: atom_id res chain seq x y z
N MET A 1 9.01 23.49 20.48
CA MET A 1 8.43 22.26 19.89
C MET A 1 8.62 22.33 18.39
N GLY A 2 9.24 21.32 17.77
CA GLY A 2 9.31 21.26 16.31
C GLY A 2 7.90 21.18 15.73
N THR A 3 7.60 21.97 14.71
CA THR A 3 6.31 21.93 14.02
C THR A 3 6.14 20.56 13.36
N LEU A 4 5.15 19.77 13.79
CA LEU A 4 4.79 18.53 13.11
C LEU A 4 4.42 18.85 11.66
N ARG A 5 5.06 18.17 10.71
CA ARG A 5 4.81 18.34 9.29
C ARG A 5 4.44 17.00 8.68
N PHE A 6 3.33 16.95 7.95
CA PHE A 6 2.95 15.76 7.20
C PHE A 6 3.91 15.57 6.01
N PRO A 7 4.52 14.39 5.81
CA PRO A 7 5.44 14.16 4.71
C PRO A 7 4.75 14.32 3.35
N ALA A 8 5.32 15.14 2.46
CA ALA A 8 4.77 15.35 1.11
C ALA A 8 4.67 14.04 0.32
N VAL A 9 5.63 13.12 0.52
CA VAL A 9 5.60 11.78 -0.09
C VAL A 9 4.33 11.01 0.27
N ALA A 10 3.86 11.11 1.52
CA ALA A 10 2.63 10.45 1.95
C ALA A 10 1.40 11.05 1.25
N ALA A 11 1.33 12.39 1.18
CA ALA A 11 0.23 13.08 0.51
C ALA A 11 0.16 12.73 -0.97
N TRP A 12 1.28 12.85 -1.69
CA TRP A 12 1.34 12.52 -3.11
C TRP A 12 1.03 11.06 -3.38
N TRP A 13 1.61 10.15 -2.60
CA TRP A 13 1.34 8.73 -2.73
C TRP A 13 -0.16 8.44 -2.59
N PHE A 14 -0.77 8.79 -1.45
CA PHE A 14 -2.19 8.47 -1.21
C PHE A 14 -3.13 9.10 -2.23
N LEU A 15 -2.85 10.31 -2.73
CA LEU A 15 -3.67 10.96 -3.76
C LEU A 15 -3.51 10.30 -5.14
N LEU A 16 -2.28 10.00 -5.56
CA LEU A 16 -2.00 9.44 -6.88
C LEU A 16 -2.37 7.97 -6.98
N THR A 17 -2.22 7.21 -5.89
CA THR A 17 -2.52 5.78 -5.87
C THR A 17 -4.00 5.49 -5.67
N ALA A 18 -4.77 6.38 -5.03
CA ALA A 18 -6.20 6.19 -4.80
C ALA A 18 -6.97 5.75 -6.07
N PRO A 19 -6.89 6.45 -7.22
CA PRO A 19 -7.59 6.00 -8.42
C PRO A 19 -7.10 4.65 -8.93
N VAL A 20 -5.79 4.39 -8.87
CA VAL A 20 -5.20 3.11 -9.32
C VAL A 20 -5.73 1.95 -8.48
N VAL A 21 -5.72 2.10 -7.15
CA VAL A 21 -6.13 1.05 -6.21
C VAL A 21 -7.65 0.83 -6.21
N VAL A 22 -8.44 1.89 -6.45
CA VAL A 22 -9.89 1.77 -6.64
C VAL A 22 -10.20 1.01 -7.92
N LEU A 23 -9.51 1.30 -9.03
CA LEU A 23 -9.67 0.56 -10.29
C LEU A 23 -9.23 -0.89 -10.16
N ASP A 24 -8.15 -1.15 -9.42
CA ASP A 24 -7.66 -2.49 -9.10
C ASP A 24 -8.72 -3.31 -8.34
N ALA A 25 -9.24 -2.75 -7.25
CA ALA A 25 -10.29 -3.40 -6.48
C ALA A 25 -11.58 -3.58 -7.31
N PHE A 26 -11.98 -2.57 -8.08
CA PHE A 26 -13.14 -2.67 -8.97
C PHE A 26 -12.97 -3.81 -9.98
N PHE A 27 -11.80 -3.91 -10.62
CA PHE A 27 -11.51 -4.97 -11.58
C PHE A 27 -11.61 -6.35 -10.92
N VAL A 28 -10.98 -6.55 -9.76
CA VAL A 28 -11.04 -7.84 -9.07
C VAL A 28 -12.45 -8.17 -8.56
N LEU A 29 -13.18 -7.21 -8.02
CA LEU A 29 -14.52 -7.44 -7.44
C LEU A 29 -15.62 -7.61 -8.49
N THR A 30 -15.37 -7.21 -9.74
CA THR A 30 -16.32 -7.37 -10.85
C THR A 30 -15.93 -8.49 -11.83
N ARG A 31 -14.83 -9.20 -11.59
CA ARG A 31 -14.46 -10.38 -12.37
C ARG A 31 -15.44 -11.53 -12.08
N SER A 32 -15.60 -12.43 -13.05
CA SER A 32 -16.37 -13.66 -12.84
C SER A 32 -15.57 -14.68 -12.04
N ASP A 33 -16.24 -15.54 -11.28
CA ASP A 33 -15.59 -16.69 -10.64
C ASP A 33 -15.39 -17.87 -11.63
N SER A 34 -16.15 -17.88 -12.72
CA SER A 34 -16.12 -18.93 -13.74
C SER A 34 -14.93 -18.78 -14.67
N ARG A 35 -14.03 -19.77 -14.66
CA ARG A 35 -12.86 -19.82 -15.54
C ARG A 35 -13.27 -19.74 -17.02
N GLY A 36 -12.47 -19.02 -17.81
CA GLY A 36 -12.66 -18.88 -19.26
C GLY A 36 -13.65 -17.80 -19.69
N MET A 37 -14.34 -17.14 -18.75
CA MET A 37 -15.17 -15.98 -19.06
C MET A 37 -14.30 -14.74 -19.33
N GLU A 38 -14.72 -13.88 -20.26
CA GLU A 38 -14.10 -12.56 -20.40
C GLU A 38 -14.51 -11.65 -19.24
N HIS A 39 -13.62 -10.74 -18.83
CA HIS A 39 -13.96 -9.73 -17.84
C HIS A 39 -15.06 -8.80 -18.40
N PRO A 40 -16.17 -8.55 -17.68
CA PRO A 40 -17.30 -7.77 -18.19
C PRO A 40 -16.91 -6.35 -18.64
N PHE A 41 -15.92 -5.78 -17.96
CA PHE A 41 -15.37 -4.46 -18.28
C PHE A 41 -13.98 -4.49 -18.93
N GLY A 42 -13.49 -5.66 -19.38
CA GLY A 42 -12.12 -5.81 -19.87
C GLY A 42 -11.79 -5.01 -21.14
N LYS A 43 -12.81 -4.59 -21.89
CA LYS A 43 -12.65 -3.76 -23.11
C LYS A 43 -12.60 -2.26 -22.82
N VAL A 44 -13.02 -1.83 -21.62
CA VAL A 44 -13.00 -0.42 -21.19
C VAL A 44 -11.54 0.04 -21.13
N TRP A 45 -11.23 1.14 -21.81
CA TRP A 45 -9.85 1.59 -22.04
C TRP A 45 -9.04 1.71 -20.74
N VAL A 46 -9.65 2.24 -19.68
CA VAL A 46 -8.98 2.46 -18.39
C VAL A 46 -8.65 1.14 -17.69
N LEU A 47 -9.40 0.05 -17.95
CA LEU A 47 -9.21 -1.27 -17.34
C LEU A 47 -8.37 -2.23 -18.20
N ARG A 48 -7.99 -1.83 -19.41
CA ARG A 48 -7.11 -2.63 -20.29
C ARG A 48 -5.77 -2.99 -19.64
N PRO A 49 -5.11 -2.12 -18.84
CA PRO A 49 -3.89 -2.50 -18.13
C PRO A 49 -4.10 -3.70 -17.22
N TRP A 50 -5.21 -3.76 -16.48
CA TRP A 50 -5.54 -4.90 -15.62
C TRP A 50 -5.92 -6.15 -16.41
N THR A 51 -6.58 -6.00 -17.56
CA THR A 51 -6.85 -7.13 -18.46
C THR A 51 -5.57 -7.72 -19.04
N LEU A 52 -4.56 -6.88 -19.32
CA LEU A 52 -3.23 -7.33 -19.70
C LEU A 52 -2.52 -7.98 -18.51
N TYR A 53 -2.58 -7.35 -17.33
CA TYR A 53 -1.95 -7.85 -16.11
C TYR A 53 -2.47 -9.22 -15.69
N ALA A 54 -3.77 -9.48 -15.86
CA ALA A 54 -4.42 -10.77 -15.57
C ALA A 54 -3.86 -11.95 -16.39
N LYS A 55 -3.11 -11.69 -17.47
CA LYS A 55 -2.38 -12.72 -18.22
C LYS A 55 -1.10 -13.17 -17.50
N TYR A 56 -0.50 -12.28 -16.71
CA TYR A 56 0.73 -12.52 -15.96
C TYR A 56 0.45 -13.00 -14.54
N ASP A 57 -0.51 -12.37 -13.87
CA ASP A 57 -1.03 -12.81 -12.59
C ASP A 57 -2.48 -13.26 -12.75
N MET A 58 -2.67 -14.58 -12.86
CA MET A 58 -3.98 -15.15 -13.07
C MET A 58 -4.93 -14.93 -11.89
N ARG A 59 -4.48 -14.48 -10.70
CA ARG A 59 -5.40 -14.10 -9.60
C ARG A 59 -6.42 -13.06 -10.07
N TYR A 60 -6.00 -12.15 -10.94
CA TYR A 60 -6.83 -11.10 -11.52
C TYR A 60 -7.78 -11.61 -12.63
N ALA A 61 -7.54 -12.80 -13.17
CA ALA A 61 -8.41 -13.43 -14.15
C ALA A 61 -9.61 -14.13 -13.48
N PRO A 62 -10.65 -14.53 -14.23
CA PRO A 62 -11.75 -15.31 -13.68
C PRO A 62 -11.32 -16.68 -13.11
N ASN A 63 -11.51 -16.86 -11.80
CA ASN A 63 -11.08 -18.04 -11.03
C ASN A 63 -11.68 -18.02 -9.61
N ASP A 64 -11.37 -19.05 -8.83
CA ASP A 64 -11.82 -19.30 -7.46
C ASP A 64 -10.88 -18.76 -6.34
N ASP A 65 -10.00 -17.79 -6.63
CA ASP A 65 -9.06 -17.20 -5.66
C ASP A 65 -9.76 -16.25 -4.69
N ALA A 66 -9.99 -16.70 -3.46
CA ALA A 66 -10.55 -15.86 -2.40
C ALA A 66 -9.55 -14.82 -1.89
N PHE A 67 -8.24 -15.07 -2.01
CA PHE A 67 -7.22 -14.20 -1.45
C PHE A 67 -7.22 -12.81 -2.11
N VAL A 68 -7.16 -12.73 -3.44
CA VAL A 68 -7.15 -11.44 -4.14
C VAL A 68 -8.46 -10.65 -3.94
N VAL A 69 -9.58 -11.34 -3.73
CA VAL A 69 -10.87 -10.71 -3.41
C VAL A 69 -10.82 -10.07 -2.03
N ALA A 70 -10.34 -10.79 -1.02
CA ALA A 70 -10.13 -10.24 0.32
C ALA A 70 -9.13 -9.06 0.29
N GLN A 71 -8.05 -9.21 -0.46
CA GLN A 71 -7.06 -8.16 -0.69
C GLN A 71 -7.69 -6.88 -1.28
N SER A 72 -8.65 -7.04 -2.19
CA SER A 72 -9.34 -5.90 -2.84
C SER A 72 -10.26 -5.13 -1.90
N TRP A 73 -10.85 -5.79 -0.90
CA TRP A 73 -11.57 -5.08 0.16
C TRP A 73 -10.62 -4.28 1.06
N VAL A 74 -9.46 -4.86 1.39
CA VAL A 74 -8.41 -4.16 2.14
C VAL A 74 -7.86 -2.98 1.34
N ASN A 75 -7.71 -3.10 0.02
CA ASN A 75 -7.35 -1.99 -0.89
C ASN A 75 -8.29 -0.79 -0.73
N LEU A 76 -9.61 -1.01 -0.71
CA LEU A 76 -10.58 0.08 -0.54
C LEU A 76 -10.48 0.73 0.84
N LEU A 77 -10.25 -0.06 1.90
CA LEU A 77 -10.04 0.46 3.25
C LEU A 77 -8.75 1.30 3.32
N GLU A 78 -7.65 0.84 2.73
CA GLU A 78 -6.38 1.57 2.66
C GLU A 78 -6.55 2.91 1.93
N VAL A 79 -7.29 2.93 0.82
CA VAL A 79 -7.60 4.19 0.09
C VAL A 79 -8.40 5.14 0.97
N ALA A 80 -9.47 4.66 1.62
CA ALA A 80 -10.29 5.50 2.49
C ALA A 80 -9.47 6.12 3.63
N LEU A 81 -8.64 5.31 4.30
CA LEU A 81 -7.78 5.77 5.39
C LEU A 81 -6.63 6.67 4.91
N GLY A 82 -6.04 6.38 3.75
CA GLY A 82 -4.98 7.21 3.15
C GLY A 82 -5.49 8.60 2.79
N LEU A 83 -6.68 8.69 2.17
CA LEU A 83 -7.34 9.97 1.89
C LEU A 83 -7.75 10.68 3.18
N ALA A 84 -8.23 9.95 4.20
CA ALA A 84 -8.51 10.53 5.51
C ALA A 84 -7.26 11.15 6.15
N ALA A 85 -6.08 10.52 6.04
CA ALA A 85 -4.83 11.10 6.52
C ALA A 85 -4.51 12.43 5.82
N VAL A 86 -4.71 12.51 4.50
CA VAL A 86 -4.53 13.75 3.73
C VAL A 86 -5.49 14.85 4.19
N VAL A 87 -6.77 14.54 4.36
CA VAL A 87 -7.78 15.48 4.85
C VAL A 87 -7.46 15.96 6.26
N LEU A 88 -7.07 15.06 7.17
CA LEU A 88 -6.67 15.41 8.54
C LEU A 88 -5.45 16.33 8.54
N SER A 89 -4.48 16.09 7.65
CA SER A 89 -3.32 16.97 7.49
C SER A 89 -3.74 18.37 7.04
N ALA A 90 -4.63 18.47 6.05
CA ALA A 90 -5.16 19.76 5.57
C ALA A 90 -5.94 20.51 6.67
N GLY A 91 -6.67 19.78 7.51
CA GLY A 91 -7.40 20.30 8.67
C GLY A 91 -6.53 20.62 9.89
N ARG A 92 -5.20 20.70 9.75
CA ARG A 92 -4.22 20.97 10.84
C ARG A 92 -4.23 19.94 11.97
N ARG A 93 -4.75 18.73 11.75
CA ARG A 93 -4.71 17.59 12.68
C ARG A 93 -3.53 16.67 12.35
N THR A 94 -2.33 17.25 12.25
CA THR A 94 -1.14 16.59 11.70
C THR A 94 -0.72 15.36 12.48
N GLU A 95 -0.82 15.36 13.82
CA GLU A 95 -0.49 14.18 14.63
C GLU A 95 -1.40 12.98 14.28
N CYS A 96 -2.71 13.20 14.18
CA CYS A 96 -3.65 12.17 13.76
C CYS A 96 -3.36 11.69 12.33
N ALA A 97 -3.07 12.62 11.41
CA ALA A 97 -2.71 12.29 10.04
C ALA A 97 -1.46 11.39 9.97
N LEU A 98 -0.42 11.69 10.76
CA LEU A 98 0.80 10.88 10.85
C LEU A 98 0.50 9.46 11.35
N LYS A 99 -0.30 9.33 12.41
CA LYS A 99 -0.70 8.01 12.96
C LYS A 99 -1.47 7.18 11.94
N VAL A 100 -2.47 7.79 11.29
CA VAL A 100 -3.26 7.10 10.24
C VAL A 100 -2.37 6.69 9.07
N ALA A 101 -1.47 7.57 8.61
CA ALA A 101 -0.54 7.27 7.52
C ALA A 101 0.40 6.09 7.84
N VAL A 102 0.88 5.98 9.09
CA VAL A 102 1.65 4.82 9.55
C VAL A 102 0.80 3.55 9.48
N CYS A 103 -0.43 3.56 10.01
CA CYS A 103 -1.31 2.39 9.98
C CYS A 103 -1.55 1.90 8.54
N VAL A 104 -1.93 2.81 7.63
CA VAL A 104 -2.16 2.47 6.21
C VAL A 104 -0.90 1.93 5.56
N SER A 105 0.24 2.55 5.82
CA SER A 105 1.51 2.09 5.23
C SER A 105 1.89 0.69 5.69
N VAL A 106 1.71 0.38 6.97
CA VAL A 106 1.97 -0.97 7.51
C VAL A 106 0.97 -2.00 6.95
N MET A 107 -0.30 -1.62 6.76
CA MET A 107 -1.29 -2.48 6.10
C MET A 107 -0.86 -2.82 4.67
N THR A 108 -0.50 -1.81 3.86
CA THR A 108 -0.07 -2.01 2.47
C THR A 108 1.20 -2.88 2.40
N LEU A 109 2.18 -2.65 3.29
CA LEU A 109 3.37 -3.50 3.41
C LEU A 109 3.01 -4.95 3.71
N GLY A 110 2.26 -5.17 4.79
CA GLY A 110 1.91 -6.51 5.26
C GLY A 110 1.12 -7.28 4.22
N LYS A 111 0.15 -6.63 3.58
CA LYS A 111 -0.65 -7.20 2.50
C LYS A 111 0.20 -7.56 1.27
N THR A 112 1.13 -6.70 0.86
CA THR A 112 2.00 -6.98 -0.30
C THR A 112 3.01 -8.08 -0.01
N VAL A 113 3.55 -8.15 1.21
CA VAL A 113 4.37 -9.28 1.64
C VAL A 113 3.54 -10.56 1.65
N LEU A 114 2.31 -10.52 2.18
CA LEU A 114 1.40 -11.65 2.20
C LEU A 114 1.07 -12.14 0.79
N TYR A 115 0.90 -11.26 -0.19
CA TYR A 115 0.73 -11.64 -1.60
C TYR A 115 1.87 -12.55 -2.09
N PHE A 116 3.13 -12.19 -1.83
CA PHE A 116 4.28 -13.01 -2.22
C PHE A 116 4.36 -14.32 -1.43
N VAL A 117 4.04 -14.28 -0.13
CA VAL A 117 3.96 -15.50 0.68
C VAL A 117 2.91 -16.45 0.11
N MET A 118 1.74 -15.95 -0.27
CA MET A 118 0.69 -16.76 -0.91
C MET A 118 1.14 -17.34 -2.25
N ASP A 119 1.83 -16.56 -3.09
CA ASP A 119 2.41 -17.08 -4.34
C ASP A 119 3.39 -18.24 -4.07
N VAL A 120 4.21 -18.16 -3.02
CA VAL A 120 5.13 -19.25 -2.63
C VAL A 120 4.38 -20.46 -2.08
N VAL A 121 3.44 -20.25 -1.14
CA VAL A 121 2.67 -21.32 -0.47
C VAL A 121 1.82 -22.10 -1.48
N GLU A 122 1.23 -21.40 -2.45
CA GLU A 122 0.44 -22.00 -3.53
C GLU A 122 1.31 -22.53 -4.68
N LYS A 123 2.64 -22.55 -4.52
CA LYS A 123 3.61 -23.03 -5.52
C LYS A 123 3.44 -22.34 -6.88
N GLY A 124 3.19 -21.03 -6.86
CA GLY A 124 3.01 -20.18 -8.02
C GLY A 124 1.79 -20.56 -8.87
N LYS A 125 0.72 -21.08 -8.25
CA LYS A 125 -0.54 -21.49 -8.92
C LYS A 125 -1.02 -20.49 -9.98
N TYR A 126 -0.82 -19.19 -9.76
CA TYR A 126 -1.31 -18.12 -10.62
C TYR A 126 -0.23 -17.40 -11.45
N THR A 127 1.05 -17.74 -11.28
CA THR A 127 2.17 -16.99 -11.87
C THR A 127 3.26 -17.88 -12.49
N ASN A 128 3.28 -19.19 -12.26
CA ASN A 128 4.34 -20.07 -12.79
C ASN A 128 4.18 -20.41 -14.29
N HIS A 129 3.04 -20.09 -14.89
CA HIS A 129 2.82 -20.25 -16.32
C HIS A 129 3.55 -19.17 -17.16
N VAL A 130 4.00 -18.08 -16.54
CA VAL A 130 4.76 -17.04 -17.23
C VAL A 130 6.27 -17.25 -17.13
N ARG A 131 6.97 -16.84 -18.18
CA ARG A 131 8.43 -16.83 -18.22
C ARG A 131 8.99 -15.93 -17.11
N TRP A 132 10.11 -16.35 -16.53
CA TRP A 132 10.74 -15.67 -15.39
C TRP A 132 10.94 -14.16 -15.59
N LEU A 133 11.47 -13.73 -16.74
CA LEU A 133 11.69 -12.31 -17.00
C LEU A 133 10.37 -11.52 -17.01
N ASP A 134 9.32 -12.08 -17.60
CA ASP A 134 8.01 -11.41 -17.65
C ASP A 134 7.40 -11.35 -16.25
N LYS A 135 7.59 -12.38 -15.42
CA LYS A 135 7.21 -12.36 -13.99
C LYS A 135 7.94 -11.26 -13.22
N VAL A 136 9.25 -11.09 -13.45
CA VAL A 136 10.04 -10.04 -12.80
C VAL A 136 9.50 -8.65 -13.15
N PHE A 137 9.27 -8.37 -14.43
CA PHE A 137 8.85 -7.04 -14.87
C PHE A 137 7.37 -6.73 -14.61
N MET A 138 6.49 -7.72 -14.76
CA MET A 138 5.05 -7.49 -14.65
C MET A 138 4.54 -7.65 -13.22
N VAL A 139 5.09 -8.59 -12.45
CA VAL A 139 4.57 -8.92 -11.11
C VAL A 139 5.48 -8.39 -10.01
N ILE A 140 6.77 -8.74 -10.04
CA ILE A 140 7.68 -8.46 -8.92
C ILE A 140 7.98 -6.96 -8.84
N MET A 141 8.44 -6.36 -9.94
CA MET A 141 8.88 -4.96 -9.95
C MET A 141 7.76 -3.98 -9.55
N PRO A 142 6.50 -4.09 -10.04
CA PRO A 142 5.42 -3.23 -9.57
C PRO A 142 5.08 -3.45 -8.09
N SER A 143 5.08 -4.70 -7.62
CA SER A 143 4.85 -5.01 -6.19
C SER A 143 5.96 -4.47 -5.28
N LEU A 144 7.21 -4.40 -5.74
CA LEU A 144 8.29 -3.78 -4.97
C LEU A 144 8.06 -2.28 -4.71
N LEU A 145 7.35 -1.58 -5.60
CA LEU A 145 6.98 -0.19 -5.38
C LEU A 145 6.00 -0.05 -4.19
N TRP A 146 5.03 -0.97 -4.09
CA TRP A 146 4.09 -1.09 -2.97
C TRP A 146 4.73 -1.55 -1.66
N ILE A 147 6.00 -1.97 -1.70
CA ILE A 147 6.81 -2.21 -0.50
C ILE A 147 7.64 -0.97 -0.17
N ALA A 148 8.43 -0.49 -1.12
CA ALA A 148 9.41 0.57 -0.87
C ALA A 148 8.77 1.90 -0.43
N VAL A 149 7.68 2.33 -1.10
CA VAL A 149 7.07 3.63 -0.81
C VAL A 149 6.32 3.63 0.52
N PRO A 150 5.47 2.62 0.84
CA PRO A 150 4.86 2.54 2.16
C PRO A 150 5.88 2.40 3.30
N ALA A 151 6.99 1.67 3.11
CA ALA A 151 8.08 1.62 4.09
C ALA A 151 8.69 3.01 4.34
N LEU A 152 8.95 3.75 3.27
CA LEU A 152 9.46 5.13 3.36
C LEU A 152 8.48 6.06 4.09
N ILE A 153 7.18 5.97 3.77
CA ILE A 153 6.13 6.77 4.42
C ILE A 153 6.07 6.44 5.91
N ALA A 154 5.98 5.17 6.27
CA ALA A 154 5.94 4.73 7.66
C ALA A 154 7.16 5.26 8.42
N PHE A 155 8.37 5.09 7.86
CA PHE A 155 9.60 5.59 8.46
C PHE A 155 9.57 7.12 8.66
N LYS A 156 9.21 7.90 7.64
CA LYS A 156 9.13 9.36 7.74
C LYS A 156 8.10 9.82 8.75
N CYS A 157 6.92 9.19 8.78
CA CYS A 157 5.89 9.53 9.75
C CYS A 157 6.32 9.19 11.18
N LEU A 158 6.98 8.05 11.40
CA LEU A 158 7.54 7.68 12.70
C LEU A 158 8.65 8.64 13.15
N GLN A 159 9.53 9.08 12.24
CA GLN A 159 10.53 10.12 12.55
C GLN A 159 9.90 11.44 12.99
N CYS A 160 8.79 11.85 12.36
CA CYS A 160 8.05 13.04 12.77
C CYS A 160 7.33 12.88 14.11
N LEU A 161 6.90 11.66 14.45
CA LEU A 161 6.24 11.34 15.73
C LEU A 161 7.21 11.10 16.87
N ALA A 162 8.47 10.78 16.58
CA ALA A 162 9.48 10.54 17.60
C ALA A 162 9.69 11.82 18.44
N PRO A 163 9.69 11.73 19.78
CA PRO A 163 10.05 12.87 20.60
C PRO A 163 11.47 13.30 20.23
N VAL A 164 11.66 14.60 19.98
CA VAL A 164 13.01 15.18 19.90
C VAL A 164 13.67 14.85 21.23
N ALA A 165 14.65 13.94 21.23
CA ALA A 165 15.48 13.70 22.38
C ALA A 165 16.19 15.02 22.69
N LEU A 166 15.70 15.75 23.71
CA LEU A 166 16.47 16.83 24.29
C LEU A 166 17.77 16.19 24.79
N PRO A 167 18.94 16.78 24.52
CA PRO A 167 20.14 16.39 25.24
C PRO A 167 19.85 16.62 26.72
N VAL A 168 19.74 15.55 27.49
CA VAL A 168 19.74 15.63 28.95
C VAL A 168 21.17 15.96 29.36
N ALA A 169 21.54 17.22 29.21
CA ALA A 169 22.83 17.75 29.63
C ALA A 169 22.60 18.83 30.70
N SER A 170 23.05 18.48 31.91
CA SER A 170 23.38 19.36 33.05
C SER A 170 22.26 20.16 33.73
N VAL A 171 21.44 19.49 34.56
CA VAL A 171 20.79 20.13 35.73
C VAL A 171 21.30 19.52 37.06
N HIS A 172 22.41 18.76 37.04
CA HIS A 172 22.95 18.12 38.24
C HIS A 172 24.28 18.69 38.79
N MET A 173 24.80 19.80 38.23
CA MET A 173 26.06 20.41 38.71
C MET A 173 25.91 21.73 39.48
N ALA A 174 24.70 22.25 39.70
CA ALA A 174 24.51 23.52 40.45
C ALA A 174 24.10 23.32 41.93
N ARG A 175 24.28 22.12 42.50
CA ARG A 175 23.95 21.80 43.92
C ARG A 175 25.15 21.43 44.80
N LYS A 176 26.39 21.65 44.34
CA LYS A 176 27.61 21.31 45.09
C LYS A 176 28.45 22.49 45.61
N HIS A 177 27.92 23.71 45.59
CA HIS A 177 28.54 24.84 46.26
C HIS A 177 27.50 25.62 47.07
N ALA A 178 27.10 25.04 48.20
CA ALA A 178 26.45 25.71 49.32
C ALA A 178 27.16 25.24 50.59
#